data_AF-A0A8J8SWM1-F1
#
_entry.id   AF-A0A8J8SWM1-F1
#
_cell.length_a   1.000
_cell.length_b   1.000
_cell.length_c   1.000
_cell.angle_alpha   90.00
_cell.angle_beta   90.00
_cell.angle_gamma   90.00
#
_symmetry.space_group_name_H-M   'P 1'
#
loop_
_entity.id
_entity.type
_entity.pdbx_description
1 polymer ?
#
loop_
_entity_poly.entity_id
_entity_poly.type
_entity_poly.pdbx_seq_one_letter_code
_entity_poly.pdbx_strand_id
1 'polypeptide(L)'
;MFGLILSAQRRQDRQRGRLRQRQAIANSDSENPYIRERSYSGLSAEEVTSIRTSRVSSAADYREQTCSICLGEFKRREALKILACGHTFHSACIAKWLARSTDCPNCKQHAINGGRQSEELLSE
;
A
#
# COMPACT_ATOMS: atom_id res chain seq x y z
N MET A 1 16.16 -49.21 24.22
CA MET A 1 14.86 -48.52 24.05
C MET A 1 14.92 -47.06 24.54
N PHE A 2 15.62 -46.16 23.85
CA PHE A 2 15.62 -44.71 24.16
C PHE A 2 15.82 -43.86 22.87
N GLY A 3 15.46 -44.42 21.71
CA GLY A 3 15.79 -43.88 20.39
C GLY A 3 14.77 -42.94 19.75
N LEU A 4 13.67 -42.56 20.43
CA LEU A 4 12.56 -41.85 19.77
C LEU A 4 12.06 -40.57 20.48
N ILE A 5 12.61 -40.17 21.62
CA ILE A 5 12.10 -39.01 22.38
C ILE A 5 12.90 -37.71 22.09
N LEU A 6 14.19 -37.80 21.75
CA LEU A 6 15.05 -36.61 21.52
C LEU A 6 14.91 -35.92 20.15
N SER A 7 14.10 -36.46 19.24
CA SER A 7 13.78 -35.83 17.95
C SER A 7 12.45 -35.07 17.96
N ALA A 8 11.60 -35.29 18.97
CA ALA A 8 10.39 -34.50 19.20
C ALA A 8 10.68 -33.16 19.93
N GLN A 9 11.64 -33.14 20.86
CA GLN A 9 12.00 -31.93 21.62
C GLN A 9 12.68 -30.84 20.77
N ARG A 10 13.48 -31.21 19.76
CA ARG A 10 14.12 -30.21 18.86
C ARG A 10 13.14 -29.51 17.92
N ARG A 11 11.95 -30.08 17.67
CA ARG A 11 10.88 -29.42 16.90
C ARG A 11 10.13 -28.39 17.77
N GLN A 12 9.99 -28.64 19.06
CA GLN A 12 9.33 -27.74 20.00
C GLN A 12 10.15 -26.47 20.29
N ASP A 13 11.48 -26.54 20.33
CA ASP A 13 12.31 -25.34 20.52
C ASP A 13 12.33 -24.39 19.30
N ARG A 14 12.20 -24.92 18.07
CA ARG A 14 12.03 -24.08 16.87
C ARG A 14 10.68 -23.36 16.84
N GLN A 15 9.63 -23.95 17.42
CA GLN A 15 8.31 -23.30 17.51
C GLN A 15 8.29 -22.17 18.55
N ARG A 16 9.02 -22.31 19.67
CA ARG A 16 9.13 -21.24 20.68
C ARG A 16 9.95 -20.03 20.21
N GLY A 17 10.98 -20.24 19.39
CA GLY A 17 11.78 -19.15 18.82
C GLY A 17 11.01 -18.23 17.86
N ARG A 18 9.97 -18.75 17.18
CA ARG A 18 9.17 -17.98 16.20
C ARG A 18 8.06 -17.13 16.83
N LEU A 19 7.58 -17.51 18.02
CA LEU A 19 6.53 -16.78 18.72
C LEU A 19 7.05 -15.54 19.46
N ARG A 20 8.33 -15.51 19.87
CA ARG A 20 8.95 -14.29 20.43
C ARG A 20 9.16 -13.19 19.40
N GLN A 21 9.29 -13.53 18.12
CA GLN A 21 9.65 -12.55 17.09
C GLN A 21 8.46 -11.74 16.55
N ARG A 22 7.20 -12.12 16.84
CA ARG A 22 6.02 -11.28 16.51
C ARG A 22 5.79 -10.12 17.47
N GLN A 23 6.41 -10.14 18.66
CA GLN A 23 6.24 -9.09 19.67
C GLN A 23 7.35 -8.02 19.63
N ALA A 24 8.29 -8.09 18.68
CA ALA A 24 9.45 -7.21 18.64
C ALA A 24 9.42 -6.11 17.56
N ILE A 25 8.31 -5.94 16.82
CA ILE A 25 8.13 -4.79 15.91
C ILE A 25 7.36 -3.65 16.61
N ALA A 26 6.74 -3.92 17.78
CA ALA A 26 5.92 -2.93 18.47
C ALA A 26 6.67 -2.10 19.54
N ASN A 27 7.93 -2.44 19.86
CA ASN A 27 8.61 -1.92 21.06
C ASN A 27 9.94 -1.18 20.80
N SER A 28 10.30 -0.85 19.55
CA SER A 28 11.56 -0.15 19.24
C SER A 28 11.40 1.29 18.76
N ASP A 29 10.17 1.78 18.59
CA ASP A 29 9.92 3.14 18.07
C ASP A 29 9.91 4.20 19.18
N SER A 30 10.03 3.83 20.46
CA SER A 30 9.90 4.75 21.60
C SER A 30 11.17 5.51 22.00
N GLU A 31 12.32 5.26 21.38
CA GLU A 31 13.60 5.91 21.77
C GLU A 31 14.30 6.65 20.61
N ASN A 32 13.62 6.91 19.49
CA ASN A 32 14.22 7.68 18.40
C ASN A 32 13.67 9.12 18.37
N PRO A 33 14.43 10.13 18.86
CA PRO A 33 14.01 11.53 18.89
C PRO A 33 13.86 12.17 17.49
N TYR A 34 14.22 11.47 16.41
CA TYR A 34 14.00 11.91 15.03
C TYR A 34 12.68 11.40 14.42
N ILE A 35 11.97 10.49 15.10
CA ILE A 35 10.61 10.11 14.69
C ILE A 35 9.66 11.20 15.17
N ARG A 36 9.45 12.23 14.35
CA ARG A 36 8.23 13.04 14.48
C ARG A 36 7.07 12.08 14.31
N GLU A 37 6.21 11.95 15.33
CA GLU A 37 4.96 11.19 15.27
C GLU A 37 4.18 11.66 14.03
N ARG A 38 4.39 10.98 12.91
CA ARG A 38 3.69 11.29 11.68
C ARG A 38 2.33 10.68 11.90
N SER A 39 1.41 11.48 12.42
CA SER A 39 -0.01 11.15 12.48
C SER A 39 -0.41 10.70 11.08
N TYR A 40 -0.47 9.38 10.86
CA TYR A 40 -0.80 8.82 9.56
C TYR A 40 -2.29 9.11 9.34
N SER A 41 -2.61 10.30 8.86
CA SER A 41 -3.95 10.72 8.47
C SER A 41 -4.28 10.15 7.10
N GLY A 42 -4.23 8.83 6.99
CA GLY A 42 -4.66 8.12 5.79
C GLY A 42 -6.18 8.19 5.63
N LEU A 43 -6.65 7.88 4.42
CA LEU A 43 -8.06 7.69 4.15
C LEU A 43 -8.56 6.42 4.84
N SER A 44 -9.80 6.47 5.33
CA SER A 44 -10.49 5.28 5.80
C SER A 44 -10.71 4.28 4.66
N ALA A 45 -10.90 3.01 5.01
CA ALA A 45 -11.19 1.98 4.02
C ALA A 45 -12.43 2.32 3.18
N GLU A 46 -13.45 2.92 3.80
CA GLU A 46 -14.69 3.33 3.14
C GLU A 46 -14.42 4.43 2.09
N GLU A 47 -13.64 5.46 2.45
CA GLU A 47 -13.24 6.51 1.51
C GLU A 47 -12.41 5.96 0.35
N VAL A 48 -11.52 5.00 0.61
CA VAL A 48 -10.76 4.35 -0.47
C VAL A 48 -11.70 3.55 -1.37
N THR A 49 -12.73 2.89 -0.85
CA THR A 49 -13.67 2.11 -1.67
C THR A 49 -14.48 2.98 -2.62
N SER A 50 -14.85 4.20 -2.22
CA SER A 50 -15.63 5.14 -3.05
C SER A 50 -14.85 5.71 -4.25
N ILE A 51 -13.51 5.64 -4.22
CA ILE A 51 -12.67 6.02 -5.37
C ILE A 51 -13.04 5.19 -6.61
N ARG A 52 -13.19 5.88 -7.74
CA ARG A 52 -13.54 5.31 -9.04
C ARG A 52 -12.70 4.06 -9.33
N THR A 53 -13.40 2.96 -9.59
CA THR A 53 -12.77 1.67 -9.92
C THR A 53 -13.02 1.37 -11.40
N SER A 54 -11.94 1.09 -12.14
CA SER A 54 -11.97 0.56 -13.50
C SER A 54 -11.58 -0.91 -13.51
N ARG A 55 -12.03 -1.65 -14.51
CA ARG A 55 -11.60 -3.03 -14.76
C ARG A 55 -11.00 -3.10 -16.15
N VAL A 56 -9.89 -3.82 -16.28
CA VAL A 56 -9.26 -4.07 -17.58
C VAL A 56 -10.20 -4.93 -18.44
N SER A 57 -10.82 -4.31 -19.44
CA SER A 57 -11.75 -4.89 -20.41
C SER A 57 -11.05 -5.74 -21.46
N SER A 58 -9.94 -5.24 -22.00
CA SER A 58 -9.11 -5.95 -22.97
C SER A 58 -7.63 -5.69 -22.71
N ALA A 59 -6.76 -6.57 -23.21
CA ALA A 59 -5.31 -6.33 -23.14
C ALA A 59 -4.89 -5.10 -23.95
N ALA A 60 -5.70 -4.64 -24.91
CA ALA A 60 -5.41 -3.49 -25.77
C ALA A 60 -5.54 -2.14 -25.06
N ASP A 61 -6.40 -2.05 -24.03
CA ASP A 61 -6.75 -0.78 -23.38
C ASP A 61 -5.63 -0.22 -22.47
N TYR A 62 -4.62 -1.02 -22.15
CA TYR A 62 -3.58 -0.66 -21.16
C TYR A 62 -2.18 -1.20 -21.51
N ARG A 63 -1.88 -1.48 -22.79
CA ARG A 63 -0.61 -2.11 -23.23
C ARG A 63 0.67 -1.39 -22.79
N GLU A 64 0.57 -0.20 -22.22
CA GLU A 64 1.70 0.63 -21.77
C GLU A 64 1.57 1.13 -20.32
N GLN A 65 0.61 0.64 -19.53
CA GLN A 65 0.36 1.16 -18.19
C GLN A 65 0.76 0.12 -17.13
N THR A 66 1.79 0.42 -16.36
CA THR A 66 2.26 -0.36 -15.19
C THR A 66 1.85 0.34 -13.91
N CYS A 67 1.68 -0.41 -12.81
CA CYS A 67 1.45 0.18 -11.51
C CYS A 67 2.78 0.73 -10.96
N SER A 68 2.92 2.06 -10.79
CA SER A 68 4.16 2.65 -10.24
C SER A 68 4.43 2.29 -8.77
N ILE A 69 3.47 1.69 -8.06
CA ILE A 69 3.65 1.24 -6.67
C ILE A 69 4.35 -0.13 -6.61
N CYS A 70 3.93 -1.09 -7.44
CA CYS A 70 4.48 -2.46 -7.44
C CYS A 70 5.36 -2.77 -8.66
N LEU A 71 5.46 -1.83 -9.59
CA LEU A 71 6.16 -1.95 -10.89
C LEU A 71 5.64 -3.10 -11.77
N GLY A 72 4.45 -3.62 -11.46
CA GLY A 72 3.81 -4.71 -12.19
C GLY A 72 2.88 -4.20 -13.30
N GLU A 73 2.81 -4.95 -14.39
CA GLU A 73 1.85 -4.72 -15.47
C GLU A 73 0.40 -4.90 -15.01
N PHE A 74 -0.53 -4.14 -15.60
CA PHE A 74 -1.95 -4.35 -15.41
C PHE A 74 -2.44 -5.55 -16.23
N LYS A 75 -3.09 -6.51 -15.57
CA LYS A 75 -3.61 -7.73 -16.21
C LYS A 75 -5.13 -7.68 -16.35
N ARG A 76 -5.63 -8.48 -17.29
CA ARG A 76 -7.07 -8.61 -17.55
C ARG A 76 -7.81 -9.01 -16.26
N ARG A 77 -8.96 -8.38 -16.01
CA ARG A 77 -9.82 -8.58 -14.82
C ARG A 77 -9.23 -8.08 -13.49
N GLU A 78 -8.06 -7.44 -13.48
CA GLU A 78 -7.59 -6.78 -12.27
C GLU A 78 -8.44 -5.54 -11.98
N ALA A 79 -8.66 -5.30 -10.69
CA ALA A 79 -9.33 -4.09 -10.22
C ALA A 79 -8.30 -2.96 -10.14
N LEU A 80 -8.57 -1.89 -10.86
CA LEU A 80 -7.75 -0.69 -10.87
C LEU A 80 -8.52 0.45 -10.24
N LYS A 81 -7.84 1.32 -9.50
CA LYS A 81 -8.41 2.57 -9.01
C LYS A 81 -7.81 3.72 -9.77
N ILE A 82 -8.67 4.63 -10.21
CA ILE A 82 -8.32 5.86 -10.89
C ILE A 82 -8.57 6.98 -9.89
N LEU A 83 -7.49 7.67 -9.49
CA LEU A 83 -7.59 8.82 -8.59
C LEU A 83 -8.22 10.02 -9.30
N ALA A 84 -8.65 11.03 -8.55
CA ALA A 84 -9.24 12.24 -9.13
C ALA A 84 -8.29 12.99 -10.08
N CYS A 85 -6.99 12.83 -9.91
CA CYS A 85 -5.94 13.35 -10.80
C CYS A 85 -5.72 12.51 -12.08
N GLY A 86 -6.47 11.43 -12.29
CA GLY A 86 -6.39 10.55 -13.47
C GLY A 86 -5.35 9.42 -13.39
N HIS A 87 -4.46 9.43 -12.40
CA HIS A 87 -3.47 8.37 -12.24
C HIS A 87 -4.11 7.04 -11.80
N THR A 88 -3.63 5.95 -12.39
CA THR A 88 -4.20 4.60 -12.24
C THR A 88 -3.24 3.65 -11.52
N PHE A 89 -3.78 2.84 -10.61
CA PHE A 89 -3.02 1.88 -9.81
C PHE A 89 -3.84 0.63 -9.55
N HIS A 90 -3.20 -0.50 -9.17
CA HIS A 90 -3.94 -1.63 -8.62
C HIS A 90 -4.70 -1.20 -7.36
N SER A 91 -5.96 -1.61 -7.24
CA SER A 91 -6.79 -1.30 -6.07
C SER A 91 -6.10 -1.68 -4.76
N ALA A 92 -5.45 -2.85 -4.69
CA ALA A 92 -4.75 -3.31 -3.51
C ALA A 92 -3.49 -2.48 -3.19
N CYS A 93 -2.77 -2.02 -4.22
CA CYS A 93 -1.55 -1.25 -4.06
C CYS A 93 -1.88 0.16 -3.55
N ILE A 94 -2.84 0.83 -4.19
CA ILE A 94 -3.21 2.18 -3.79
C ILE A 94 -3.96 2.21 -2.46
N ALA A 95 -4.72 1.17 -2.10
CA ALA A 95 -5.36 1.11 -0.78
C ALA A 95 -4.34 1.10 0.37
N LYS A 96 -3.24 0.33 0.23
CA LYS A 96 -2.15 0.31 1.23
C LYS A 96 -1.44 1.65 1.35
N TRP A 97 -1.25 2.34 0.22
CA TRP A 97 -0.70 3.68 0.20
C TRP A 97 -1.63 4.67 0.89
N LEU A 98 -2.92 4.63 0.54
CA LEU A 98 -3.91 5.59 1.03
C LEU A 98 -4.21 5.45 2.52
N ALA A 99 -3.96 4.28 3.11
CA ALA A 99 -3.97 4.09 4.55
C ALA A 99 -2.89 4.90 5.30
N ARG A 100 -1.90 5.44 4.59
CA ARG A 100 -0.77 6.20 5.16
C ARG A 100 -0.66 7.63 4.63
N SER A 101 -1.36 7.97 3.55
CA SER A 101 -1.31 9.28 2.89
C SER A 101 -2.59 9.51 2.10
N THR A 102 -3.08 10.75 2.03
CA THR A 102 -4.26 11.10 1.23
C THR A 102 -3.95 11.44 -0.22
N ASP A 103 -2.67 11.39 -0.62
CA ASP A 103 -2.19 12.00 -1.86
C ASP A 103 -1.77 10.96 -2.90
N CYS A 104 -1.85 11.36 -4.16
CA CYS A 104 -1.39 10.58 -5.29
C CYS A 104 0.13 10.31 -5.19
N PRO A 105 0.59 9.05 -5.31
CA PRO A 105 2.01 8.71 -5.34
C PRO A 105 2.80 9.49 -6.40
N ASN A 106 2.18 9.73 -7.56
CA ASN A 106 2.84 10.30 -8.74
C ASN A 106 2.85 11.84 -8.74
N CYS A 107 1.73 12.50 -8.44
CA CYS A 107 1.62 13.96 -8.57
C CYS A 107 1.33 14.72 -7.27
N LYS A 108 1.22 14.02 -6.14
CA LYS A 108 0.94 14.60 -4.80
C LYS A 108 -0.39 15.37 -4.67
N GLN A 109 -1.25 15.36 -5.69
CA GLN A 109 -2.61 15.86 -5.57
C GLN A 109 -3.46 14.92 -4.70
N HIS A 110 -4.44 15.48 -3.99
CA HIS A 110 -5.35 14.71 -3.14
C HIS A 110 -6.07 13.63 -3.94
N ALA A 111 -6.15 12.41 -3.39
CA ALA A 111 -6.64 11.22 -4.10
C ALA A 111 -8.10 11.33 -4.55
N ILE A 112 -8.91 12.08 -3.81
CA ILE A 112 -10.36 12.25 -4.04
C ILE A 112 -10.70 13.64 -4.57
N ASN A 113 -9.91 14.66 -4.21
CA ASN A 113 -10.20 16.05 -4.58
C ASN A 113 -9.30 16.41 -5.75
N GLY A 114 -9.81 16.24 -6.97
CA GLY A 114 -9.12 16.60 -8.20
C GLY A 114 -8.95 18.11 -8.29
N GLY A 115 -7.89 18.64 -7.67
CA GLY A 115 -7.54 20.04 -7.78
C GLY A 115 -7.03 20.34 -9.19
N ARG A 116 -7.93 20.72 -10.10
CA ARG A 116 -7.56 21.59 -11.23
C ARG A 116 -7.43 23.00 -10.66
N GLN A 117 -6.24 23.37 -10.22
CA GLN A 117 -5.85 24.77 -10.11
C GLN A 117 -4.42 24.92 -10.60
N SER A 118 -4.29 25.00 -11.91
CA SER A 118 -3.19 25.69 -12.57
C SER A 118 -3.72 26.22 -13.90
N GLU A 119 -4.66 27.15 -13.80
CA GLU A 119 -4.85 28.17 -14.82
C GLU A 119 -4.66 29.48 -14.06
N GLU A 120 -3.79 30.35 -14.59
CA GLU A 120 -3.47 31.69 -14.09
C GLU A 120 -2.28 31.83 -13.10
N LEU A 121 -1.07 31.70 -13.66
CA LEU A 121 -0.02 32.69 -13.41
C LEU A 121 0.33 33.29 -14.78
N LEU A 122 -0.52 34.23 -15.19
CA LEU A 122 -0.31 35.11 -16.33
C LEU A 122 0.87 36.04 -16.03
N SER A 123 1.72 36.20 -17.06
CA SER A 123 2.46 37.41 -17.42
C SER A 123 3.24 38.14 -16.32
N GLU A 124 4.57 38.04 -16.40
CA GLU A 124 5.39 39.15 -16.90
C GLU A 124 6.41 38.62 -17.91
#